data_AF-A0A522XBL3-F1
#
_entry.id   AF-A0A522XBL3-F1
#
_cell.length_a   1.000
_cell.length_b   1.000
_cell.length_c   1.000
_cell.angle_alpha   90.00
_cell.angle_beta   90.00
_cell.angle_gamma   90.00
#
_symmetry.space_group_name_H-M   'P 1'
#
loop_
_entity.id
_entity.type
_entity.pdbx_description
1 polymer ?
#
loop_
_entity_poly.entity_id
_entity_poly.type
_entity_poly.pdbx_seq_one_letter_code
_entity_poly.pdbx_strand_id
1 'polypeptide(L)'
;MISEDAKCKIINLFNDLIAGISNSANELTLDSIFANSKPLTLELFSNNVDEYIYFIVSQRVTKSFSTRLGGVIEKVSAILVESQGGQIVPGKPNPFDLKFFHPDGKQYWIEIKSINAQNSSNLQTITERKKLAEAHDCIFHLCMYNDDNLCAEEYKLNGSQFWKLVGGYENAGKDMLAMLRGLAVKVSIRDIINNRVRELVREFDARLNIP
;
A
#
# COMPACT_ATOMS: atom_id res chain seq x y z
N MET A 1 -16.97 16.43 -0.69
CA MET A 1 -17.05 15.54 0.50
C MET A 1 -17.28 14.13 0.00
N ILE A 2 -16.61 13.13 0.56
CA ILE A 2 -16.78 11.71 0.18
C ILE A 2 -18.22 11.26 0.49
N SER A 3 -18.90 10.65 -0.48
CA SER A 3 -20.25 10.12 -0.30
C SER A 3 -20.27 8.91 0.66
N GLU A 4 -21.39 8.66 1.35
CA GLU A 4 -21.48 7.53 2.28
C GLU A 4 -21.25 6.17 1.60
N ASP A 5 -21.73 5.98 0.38
CA ASP A 5 -21.47 4.76 -0.40
C ASP A 5 -19.96 4.57 -0.66
N ALA A 6 -19.26 5.64 -1.07
CA ALA A 6 -17.82 5.61 -1.25
C ALA A 6 -17.09 5.31 0.07
N LYS A 7 -17.51 5.92 1.19
CA LYS A 7 -16.95 5.64 2.52
C LYS A 7 -17.07 4.16 2.88
N CYS A 8 -18.25 3.55 2.69
CA CYS A 8 -18.48 2.13 2.95
C CYS A 8 -17.55 1.23 2.12
N LYS A 9 -17.44 1.49 0.82
CA LYS A 9 -16.54 0.72 -0.08
C LYS A 9 -15.08 0.84 0.36
N ILE A 10 -14.63 2.06 0.67
CA ILE A 10 -13.28 2.34 1.15
C ILE A 10 -13.01 1.59 2.46
N ILE A 11 -13.91 1.67 3.43
CA ILE A 11 -13.78 0.95 4.72
C ILE A 11 -13.63 -0.56 4.50
N ASN A 12 -14.40 -1.15 3.58
CA ASN A 12 -14.28 -2.57 3.27
C ASN A 12 -12.90 -2.94 2.71
N LEU A 13 -12.34 -2.12 1.81
CA LEU A 13 -10.99 -2.35 1.29
C LEU A 13 -9.92 -2.34 2.39
N PHE A 14 -10.05 -1.47 3.38
CA PHE A 14 -9.12 -1.44 4.51
C PHE A 14 -9.34 -2.60 5.49
N ASN A 15 -10.58 -3.07 5.69
CA ASN A 15 -10.82 -4.29 6.44
C ASN A 15 -10.18 -5.51 5.74
N ASP A 16 -10.30 -5.60 4.42
CA ASP A 16 -9.68 -6.66 3.60
C ASP A 16 -8.14 -6.59 3.65
N LEU A 17 -7.56 -5.39 3.66
CA LEU A 17 -6.12 -5.18 3.87
C LEU A 17 -5.67 -5.82 5.18
N ILE A 18 -6.37 -5.51 6.27
CA ILE A 18 -6.05 -5.99 7.60
C ILE A 18 -6.21 -7.51 7.71
N ALA A 19 -7.30 -8.07 7.18
CA ALA A 19 -7.50 -9.51 7.10
C ALA A 19 -6.37 -10.19 6.30
N GLY A 20 -5.99 -9.61 5.16
CA GLY A 20 -4.90 -10.10 4.31
C GLY A 20 -3.53 -10.10 5.00
N ILE A 21 -3.25 -9.11 5.85
CA ILE A 21 -2.02 -9.04 6.65
C ILE A 21 -2.02 -10.14 7.71
N SER A 22 -3.13 -10.31 8.42
CA SER A 22 -3.30 -11.38 9.41
C SER A 22 -3.07 -12.76 8.78
N ASN A 23 -3.71 -13.01 7.62
CA ASN A 23 -3.51 -14.26 6.87
C ASN A 23 -2.05 -14.45 6.47
N SER A 24 -1.37 -13.39 6.00
CA SER A 24 0.04 -13.47 5.61
C SER A 24 0.98 -13.82 6.77
N ALA A 25 0.61 -13.43 8.00
CA ALA A 25 1.33 -13.81 9.21
C ALA A 25 1.05 -15.28 9.57
N ASN A 26 -0.21 -15.69 9.50
CA ASN A 26 -0.64 -17.06 9.85
C ASN A 26 -0.11 -18.13 8.89
N GLU A 27 0.19 -17.77 7.64
CA GLU A 27 0.85 -18.65 6.66
C GLU A 27 2.30 -19.00 7.03
N LEU A 28 2.97 -18.21 7.87
CA LEU A 28 4.36 -18.50 8.26
C LEU A 28 4.42 -19.71 9.17
N THR A 29 5.17 -20.74 8.80
CA THR A 29 5.47 -21.90 9.66
C THR A 29 6.94 -21.90 10.05
N LEU A 30 7.32 -22.58 11.13
CA LEU A 30 8.74 -22.75 11.49
C LEU A 30 9.56 -23.34 10.35
N ASP A 31 9.03 -24.36 9.67
CA ASP A 31 9.71 -24.99 8.54
C ASP A 31 9.95 -23.98 7.41
N SER A 32 8.96 -23.16 7.09
CA SER A 32 9.12 -22.11 6.08
C SER A 32 10.11 -21.02 6.50
N ILE A 33 10.21 -20.73 7.80
CA ILE A 33 11.17 -19.75 8.33
C ILE A 33 12.58 -20.30 8.13
N PHE A 34 12.87 -21.48 8.68
CA PHE A 34 14.22 -22.07 8.65
C PHE A 34 14.67 -22.49 7.25
N ALA A 35 13.77 -22.99 6.40
CA ALA A 35 14.11 -23.37 5.03
C ALA A 35 14.48 -22.18 4.13
N ASN A 36 13.93 -20.99 4.42
CA ASN A 36 14.19 -19.77 3.64
C ASN A 36 15.19 -18.83 4.33
N SER A 37 15.74 -19.24 5.47
CA SER A 37 16.71 -18.46 6.23
C SER A 37 18.01 -18.27 5.46
N LYS A 38 18.46 -17.03 5.35
CA LYS A 38 19.80 -16.75 4.82
C LYS A 38 20.85 -17.03 5.91
N PRO A 39 22.00 -17.65 5.57
CA PRO A 39 23.03 -18.00 6.54
C PRO A 39 23.48 -16.83 7.43
N LEU A 40 23.71 -15.65 6.84
CA LEU A 40 24.11 -14.45 7.60
C LEU A 40 23.03 -14.01 8.59
N THR A 41 21.75 -14.10 8.21
CA THR A 41 20.65 -13.72 9.10
C THR A 41 20.57 -14.70 10.27
N LEU A 42 20.72 -16.01 10.04
CA LEU A 42 20.76 -16.98 11.13
C LEU A 42 21.91 -16.71 12.11
N GLU A 43 23.10 -16.42 11.58
CA GLU A 43 24.29 -16.18 12.42
C GLU A 43 24.09 -14.98 13.36
N LEU A 44 23.44 -13.90 12.87
CA LEU A 44 23.13 -12.70 13.66
C LEU A 44 22.22 -12.99 14.87
N PHE A 45 21.42 -14.06 14.81
CA PHE A 45 20.48 -14.44 15.86
C PHE A 45 20.76 -15.83 16.42
N SER A 46 21.98 -16.35 16.22
CA SER A 46 22.40 -17.70 16.64
C SER A 46 22.18 -17.98 18.13
N ASN A 47 22.22 -16.93 18.96
CA ASN A 47 21.99 -17.01 20.41
C ASN A 47 20.56 -16.60 20.84
N ASN A 48 19.66 -16.26 19.91
CA ASN A 48 18.32 -15.77 20.22
C ASN A 48 17.28 -16.11 19.13
N VAL A 49 16.78 -17.35 19.13
CA VAL A 49 15.77 -17.81 18.17
C VAL A 49 14.45 -17.05 18.29
N ASP A 50 14.06 -16.60 19.47
CA ASP A 50 12.83 -15.82 19.67
C ASP A 50 12.90 -14.48 18.92
N GLU A 51 14.05 -13.80 19.03
CA GLU A 51 14.32 -12.56 18.29
C GLU A 51 14.41 -12.81 16.79
N TYR A 52 14.97 -13.95 16.38
CA TYR A 52 14.96 -14.37 14.97
C TYR A 52 13.54 -14.53 14.42
N ILE A 53 12.69 -15.29 15.12
CA ILE A 53 11.29 -15.50 14.74
C ILE A 53 10.55 -14.17 14.71
N TYR A 54 10.74 -13.31 15.72
CA TYR A 54 10.17 -11.96 15.75
C TYR A 54 10.56 -11.13 14.54
N PHE A 55 11.85 -11.12 14.19
CA PHE A 55 12.37 -10.40 13.04
C PHE A 55 11.70 -10.88 11.74
N ILE A 56 11.63 -12.20 11.51
CA ILE A 56 11.05 -12.75 10.27
C ILE A 56 9.54 -12.48 10.17
N VAL A 57 8.78 -12.67 11.27
CA VAL A 57 7.35 -12.36 11.30
C VAL A 57 7.12 -10.86 11.02
N SER A 58 7.88 -9.99 11.67
CA SER A 58 7.79 -8.54 11.48
C SER A 58 8.07 -8.13 10.03
N GLN A 59 9.10 -8.71 9.40
CA GLN A 59 9.41 -8.46 8.00
C GLN A 59 8.28 -8.92 7.06
N ARG A 60 7.73 -10.11 7.27
CA ARG A 60 6.61 -10.64 6.47
C ARG A 60 5.38 -9.75 6.57
N VAL A 61 5.00 -9.38 7.79
CA VAL A 61 3.84 -8.51 8.06
C VAL A 61 4.03 -7.14 7.42
N THR A 62 5.20 -6.52 7.60
CA THR A 62 5.51 -5.21 7.03
C THR A 62 5.49 -5.23 5.50
N LYS A 63 6.13 -6.25 4.90
CA LYS A 63 6.13 -6.41 3.43
C LYS A 63 4.71 -6.62 2.90
N SER A 64 3.91 -7.47 3.55
CA SER A 64 2.52 -7.71 3.14
C SER A 64 1.68 -6.44 3.24
N PHE A 65 1.83 -5.67 4.33
CA PHE A 65 1.18 -4.37 4.48
C PHE A 65 1.54 -3.42 3.34
N SER A 66 2.84 -3.18 3.08
CA SER A 66 3.29 -2.23 2.06
C SER A 66 2.81 -2.61 0.65
N THR A 67 2.88 -3.90 0.28
CA THR A 67 2.44 -4.36 -1.05
C THR A 67 0.93 -4.23 -1.21
N ARG A 68 0.14 -4.65 -0.21
CA ARG A 68 -1.33 -4.59 -0.30
C ARG A 68 -1.84 -3.16 -0.22
N LEU A 69 -1.19 -2.29 0.55
CA LEU A 69 -1.58 -0.88 0.67
C LEU A 69 -1.56 -0.18 -0.69
N GLY A 70 -0.54 -0.41 -1.53
CA GLY A 70 -0.49 0.16 -2.89
C GLY A 70 -1.76 -0.13 -3.70
N GLY A 71 -2.13 -1.40 -3.81
CA GLY A 71 -3.35 -1.82 -4.51
C GLY A 71 -4.66 -1.36 -3.85
N VAL A 72 -4.67 -1.14 -2.53
CA VAL A 72 -5.81 -0.52 -1.84
C VAL A 72 -5.94 0.94 -2.23
N ILE A 73 -4.84 1.70 -2.22
CA ILE A 73 -4.86 3.11 -2.62
C ILE A 73 -5.33 3.27 -4.07
N GLU A 74 -4.86 2.42 -4.99
CA GLU A 74 -5.36 2.40 -6.38
C GLU A 74 -6.89 2.26 -6.46
N LYS A 75 -7.45 1.28 -5.73
CA LYS A 75 -8.90 1.06 -5.68
C LYS A 75 -9.66 2.21 -5.02
N VAL A 76 -9.11 2.78 -3.95
CA VAL A 76 -9.67 3.97 -3.28
C VAL A 76 -9.71 5.14 -4.25
N SER A 77 -8.63 5.39 -5.00
CA SER A 77 -8.59 6.43 -6.02
C SER A 77 -9.67 6.25 -7.08
N ALA A 78 -9.87 5.01 -7.56
CA ALA A 78 -10.94 4.72 -8.52
C ALA A 78 -12.33 5.04 -7.95
N ILE A 79 -12.63 4.58 -6.72
CA ILE A 79 -13.90 4.87 -6.03
C ILE A 79 -14.13 6.38 -5.90
N LEU A 80 -13.10 7.13 -5.51
CA LEU A 80 -13.21 8.58 -5.34
C LEU A 80 -13.48 9.28 -6.68
N VAL A 81 -12.79 8.90 -7.75
CA VAL A 81 -13.02 9.43 -9.10
C VAL A 81 -14.46 9.18 -9.55
N GLU A 82 -14.96 7.96 -9.40
CA GLU A 82 -16.34 7.62 -9.75
C GLU A 82 -17.35 8.42 -8.92
N SER A 83 -17.06 8.62 -7.63
CA SER A 83 -17.96 9.34 -6.71
C SER A 83 -18.16 10.82 -7.06
N GLN A 84 -17.23 11.42 -7.82
CA GLN A 84 -17.35 12.78 -8.34
C GLN A 84 -17.85 12.85 -9.80
N GLY A 85 -18.31 11.72 -10.36
CA GLY A 85 -18.81 11.64 -11.73
C GLY A 85 -17.75 11.40 -12.80
N GLY A 86 -16.52 11.06 -12.40
CA GLY A 86 -15.50 10.58 -13.32
C GLY A 86 -15.76 9.16 -13.81
N GLN A 87 -15.07 8.75 -14.87
CA GLN A 87 -15.21 7.41 -15.46
C GLN A 87 -13.86 6.72 -15.52
N ILE A 88 -13.75 5.53 -14.91
CA ILE A 88 -12.56 4.69 -15.02
C ILE A 88 -12.43 4.15 -16.43
N VAL A 89 -11.24 4.23 -17.01
CA VAL A 89 -10.96 3.70 -18.34
C VAL A 89 -10.46 2.26 -18.19
N PRO A 90 -11.28 1.25 -18.58
CA PRO A 90 -10.90 -0.15 -18.43
C PRO A 90 -9.80 -0.53 -19.41
N GLY A 91 -8.88 -1.37 -18.96
CA GLY A 91 -7.80 -1.94 -19.76
C GLY A 91 -6.83 -2.70 -18.87
N LYS A 92 -6.23 -3.78 -19.39
CA LYS A 92 -5.12 -4.48 -18.70
C LYS A 92 -4.05 -3.45 -18.31
N PRO A 93 -3.32 -3.65 -17.20
CA PRO A 93 -2.37 -2.67 -16.68
C PRO A 93 -1.19 -2.51 -17.65
N ASN A 94 -1.36 -1.66 -18.66
CA ASN A 94 -0.31 -0.96 -19.37
C ASN A 94 -0.04 0.30 -18.59
N PRO A 95 1.21 0.79 -18.58
CA PRO A 95 2.12 0.89 -17.45
C PRO A 95 1.68 1.81 -16.29
N PHE A 96 0.40 2.15 -16.14
CA PHE A 96 -0.14 3.12 -15.19
C PHE A 96 -0.99 2.45 -14.11
N ASP A 97 -0.98 3.05 -12.93
CA ASP A 97 -1.72 2.55 -11.78
C ASP A 97 -3.22 2.88 -11.90
N LEU A 98 -3.59 4.02 -12.50
CA LEU A 98 -4.99 4.38 -12.78
C LEU A 98 -5.14 5.24 -14.03
N LYS A 99 -6.20 5.00 -14.80
CA LYS A 99 -6.62 5.83 -15.94
C LYS A 99 -8.09 6.20 -15.83
N PHE A 100 -8.42 7.46 -16.01
CA PHE A 100 -9.80 7.92 -15.87
C PHE A 100 -10.10 9.21 -16.64
N PHE A 101 -11.35 9.39 -17.01
CA PHE A 101 -11.91 10.70 -17.37
C PHE A 101 -12.35 11.41 -16.10
N HIS A 102 -11.89 12.65 -15.94
CA HIS A 102 -12.23 13.50 -14.82
C HIS A 102 -13.38 14.45 -15.20
N PRO A 103 -14.19 14.93 -14.24
CA PRO A 103 -15.31 15.84 -14.53
C PRO A 103 -14.95 17.16 -15.23
N ASP A 104 -13.67 17.51 -15.30
CA ASP A 104 -13.17 18.66 -16.06
C ASP A 104 -13.00 18.38 -17.57
N GLY A 105 -13.40 17.18 -18.03
CA GLY A 105 -13.36 16.77 -19.43
C GLY A 105 -12.02 16.21 -19.90
N LYS A 106 -11.02 16.09 -19.01
CA LYS A 106 -9.69 15.58 -19.35
C LYS A 106 -9.52 14.12 -18.96
N GLN A 107 -8.65 13.43 -19.69
CA GLN A 107 -8.22 12.08 -19.37
C GLN A 107 -6.88 12.10 -18.62
N TYR A 108 -6.87 11.48 -17.44
CA TYR A 108 -5.72 11.42 -16.56
C TYR A 108 -5.17 10.01 -16.49
N TRP A 109 -3.86 9.88 -16.67
CA TRP A 109 -3.10 8.64 -16.58
C TRP A 109 -2.08 8.80 -15.48
N ILE A 110 -2.31 8.15 -14.33
CA ILE A 110 -1.56 8.43 -13.11
C ILE A 110 -0.73 7.24 -12.64
N GLU A 111 0.41 7.58 -12.05
CA GLU A 111 1.24 6.71 -11.23
C GLU A 111 1.04 7.07 -9.78
N ILE A 112 0.84 6.08 -8.91
CA ILE A 112 0.64 6.26 -7.48
C ILE A 112 1.86 5.67 -6.76
N LYS A 113 2.49 6.47 -5.91
CA LYS A 113 3.62 6.05 -5.07
C LYS A 113 3.47 6.60 -3.66
N SER A 114 4.16 5.99 -2.70
CA SER A 114 4.03 6.35 -1.29
C SER A 114 4.71 7.68 -0.97
N ILE A 115 5.99 7.84 -1.36
CA ILE A 115 6.82 9.02 -1.05
C ILE A 115 7.77 9.35 -2.20
N ASN A 116 8.26 10.60 -2.27
CA ASN A 116 9.18 11.03 -3.32
C ASN A 116 10.54 10.31 -3.30
N ALA A 117 11.04 9.92 -2.12
CA ALA A 117 12.38 9.36 -1.94
C ALA A 117 12.61 8.01 -2.66
N GLN A 118 11.55 7.35 -3.13
CA GLN A 118 11.66 6.09 -3.87
C GLN A 118 11.94 6.27 -5.39
N ASN A 119 12.01 7.51 -5.90
CA ASN A 119 11.92 7.77 -7.34
C ASN A 119 13.24 8.11 -8.04
N SER A 120 14.36 8.29 -7.33
CA SER A 120 15.67 8.49 -7.98
C SER A 120 16.14 7.26 -8.77
N SER A 121 15.60 6.07 -8.50
CA SER A 121 15.94 4.81 -9.19
C SER A 121 15.06 4.46 -10.40
N ASN A 122 14.04 5.25 -10.75
CA ASN A 122 13.05 4.91 -11.81
C ASN A 122 12.73 6.05 -12.80
N LEU A 123 13.61 7.04 -12.93
CA LEU A 123 13.45 8.21 -13.82
C LEU A 123 13.15 7.83 -15.28
N GLN A 124 13.78 6.78 -15.80
CA GLN A 124 13.54 6.28 -17.16
C GLN A 124 12.08 5.86 -17.35
N THR A 125 11.57 5.01 -16.46
CA THR A 125 10.19 4.52 -16.48
C THR A 125 9.19 5.67 -16.41
N ILE A 126 9.44 6.67 -15.57
CA ILE A 126 8.58 7.87 -15.45
C ILE A 126 8.58 8.67 -16.76
N THR A 127 9.73 8.83 -17.39
CA THR A 127 9.88 9.55 -18.65
C THR A 127 9.15 8.83 -19.79
N GLU A 128 9.28 7.51 -19.88
CA GLU A 128 8.59 6.68 -20.87
C GLU A 128 7.07 6.74 -20.69
N ARG A 129 6.59 6.67 -19.45
CA ARG A 129 5.17 6.81 -19.12
C ARG A 129 4.61 8.18 -19.49
N LYS A 130 5.34 9.26 -19.18
CA LYS A 130 4.94 10.61 -19.55
C LYS A 130 4.78 10.74 -21.07
N LYS A 131 5.80 10.33 -21.84
CA LYS A 131 5.76 10.35 -23.32
C LYS A 131 4.59 9.52 -23.88
N LEU A 132 4.30 8.38 -23.26
CA LEU A 132 3.20 7.52 -23.68
C LEU A 132 1.82 8.17 -23.47
N ALA A 133 1.62 8.87 -22.36
CA ALA A 133 0.38 9.62 -22.11
C ALA A 133 0.23 10.81 -23.08
N GLU A 134 1.32 11.57 -23.30
CA GLU A 134 1.36 12.69 -24.26
C GLU A 134 1.01 12.22 -25.68
N ALA A 135 1.52 11.05 -26.11
CA ALA A 135 1.19 10.48 -27.41
C ALA A 135 -0.29 10.08 -27.60
N HIS A 136 -1.08 10.05 -26.51
CA HIS A 136 -2.51 9.78 -26.53
C HIS A 136 -3.35 11.01 -26.13
N ASP A 137 -2.76 12.21 -26.17
CA ASP A 137 -3.41 13.46 -25.74
C ASP A 137 -3.97 13.40 -24.30
N CYS A 138 -3.31 12.62 -23.43
CA CYS A 138 -3.69 12.40 -22.04
C CYS A 138 -2.74 13.12 -21.06
N ILE A 139 -3.24 13.48 -19.88
CA ILE A 139 -2.45 14.13 -18.83
C ILE A 139 -1.79 13.08 -17.96
N PHE A 140 -0.45 13.14 -17.87
CA PHE A 140 0.32 12.31 -16.96
C PHE A 140 0.51 13.00 -15.59
N HIS A 141 0.26 12.26 -14.51
CA HIS A 141 0.71 12.65 -13.18
C HIS A 141 1.41 11.53 -12.43
N LEU A 142 2.48 11.90 -11.73
CA LEU A 142 3.12 11.08 -10.70
C LEU A 142 2.65 11.56 -9.33
N CYS A 143 1.80 10.78 -8.69
CA CYS A 143 1.06 11.12 -7.49
C CYS A 143 1.69 10.48 -6.24
N MET A 144 2.03 11.28 -5.25
CA MET A 144 2.48 10.81 -3.94
C MET A 144 1.31 10.84 -2.96
N TYR A 145 0.90 9.69 -2.40
CA TYR A 145 -0.27 9.68 -1.51
C TYR A 145 0.07 9.98 -0.04
N ASN A 146 1.35 9.90 0.36
CA ASN A 146 1.83 10.07 1.74
C ASN A 146 3.01 11.06 1.86
N ASP A 147 3.14 11.99 0.92
CA ASP A 147 4.18 13.02 0.92
C ASP A 147 3.60 14.35 0.46
N ASP A 148 3.55 15.34 1.36
CA ASP A 148 3.03 16.67 1.08
C ASP A 148 4.12 17.67 0.66
N ASN A 149 5.38 17.23 0.56
CA ASN A 149 6.44 18.09 0.07
C ASN A 149 6.17 18.51 -1.39
N LEU A 150 6.22 19.82 -1.63
CA LEU A 150 6.06 20.36 -2.98
C LEU A 150 7.20 19.92 -3.88
N CYS A 151 6.87 19.65 -5.14
CA CYS A 151 7.83 19.32 -6.17
C CYS A 151 7.91 20.44 -7.21
N ALA A 152 9.09 20.67 -7.77
CA ALA A 152 9.28 21.69 -8.78
C ALA A 152 8.67 21.27 -10.13
N GLU A 153 8.61 19.95 -10.39
CA GLU A 153 8.07 19.43 -11.63
C GLU A 153 6.54 19.35 -11.60
N GLU A 154 5.88 20.05 -12.53
CA GLU A 154 4.41 20.17 -12.61
C GLU A 154 3.65 18.84 -12.79
N TYR A 155 4.31 17.82 -13.36
CA TYR A 155 3.70 16.51 -13.52
C TYR A 155 3.68 15.71 -12.20
N LYS A 156 4.34 16.17 -11.14
CA LYS A 156 4.34 15.52 -9.83
C LYS A 156 3.31 16.17 -8.91
N LEU A 157 2.44 15.35 -8.35
CA LEU A 157 1.45 15.78 -7.37
C LEU A 157 1.84 15.27 -5.98
N ASN A 158 1.88 16.17 -5.01
CA ASN A 158 2.01 15.80 -3.60
C ASN A 158 0.69 15.21 -3.06
N GLY A 159 0.67 14.80 -1.79
CA GLY A 159 -0.49 14.20 -1.12
C GLY A 159 -1.75 15.04 -1.30
N SER A 160 -1.72 16.29 -0.83
CA SER A 160 -2.85 17.21 -0.96
C SER A 160 -3.38 17.35 -2.40
N GLN A 161 -2.50 17.52 -3.38
CA GLN A 161 -2.86 17.71 -4.80
C GLN A 161 -3.44 16.44 -5.40
N PHE A 162 -2.85 15.29 -5.11
CA PHE A 162 -3.35 13.98 -5.54
C PHE A 162 -4.74 13.72 -4.98
N TRP A 163 -4.93 13.87 -3.67
CA TRP A 163 -6.23 13.62 -3.04
C TRP A 163 -7.30 14.58 -3.54
N LYS A 164 -6.94 15.84 -3.81
CA LYS A 164 -7.84 16.81 -4.44
C LYS A 164 -8.23 16.39 -5.86
N LEU A 165 -7.28 15.90 -6.67
CA LEU A 165 -7.55 15.42 -8.02
C LEU A 165 -8.53 14.24 -8.02
N VAL A 166 -8.26 13.20 -7.22
CA VAL A 166 -9.12 12.00 -7.23
C VAL A 166 -10.42 12.18 -6.43
N GLY A 167 -10.44 13.07 -5.45
CA GLY A 167 -11.60 13.31 -4.58
C GLY A 167 -12.49 14.48 -5.00
N GLY A 168 -12.02 15.39 -5.85
CA GLY A 168 -12.79 16.52 -6.39
C GLY A 168 -12.92 17.74 -5.46
N TYR A 169 -12.22 17.77 -4.31
CA TYR A 169 -12.26 18.92 -3.39
C TYR A 169 -11.02 19.01 -2.49
N GLU A 170 -10.74 20.22 -2.00
CA GLU A 170 -9.50 20.58 -1.27
C GLU A 170 -9.19 19.70 -0.05
N ASN A 171 -10.21 19.26 0.67
CA ASN A 171 -10.05 18.52 1.93
C ASN A 171 -10.20 17.00 1.78
N ALA A 172 -10.21 16.45 0.56
CA ALA A 172 -10.39 15.02 0.33
C ALA A 172 -9.35 14.16 1.07
N GLY A 173 -8.09 14.59 1.09
CA GLY A 173 -7.02 13.88 1.80
C GLY A 173 -7.23 13.87 3.31
N LYS A 174 -7.72 14.97 3.90
CA LYS A 174 -8.02 15.04 5.34
C LYS A 174 -9.17 14.11 5.71
N ASP A 175 -10.22 14.08 4.91
CA ASP A 175 -11.38 13.20 5.13
C ASP A 175 -10.96 11.72 5.00
N MET A 176 -10.10 11.39 4.03
CA MET A 176 -9.51 10.07 3.86
C MET A 176 -8.70 9.65 5.11
N LEU A 177 -7.79 10.51 5.58
CA LEU A 177 -7.00 10.24 6.78
C LEU A 177 -7.88 10.11 8.04
N ALA A 178 -8.93 10.90 8.16
CA ALA A 178 -9.87 10.82 9.28
C ALA A 178 -10.59 9.46 9.32
N MET A 179 -11.04 8.95 8.16
CA MET A 179 -11.60 7.60 8.06
C MET A 179 -10.61 6.51 8.49
N LEU A 180 -9.35 6.63 8.05
CA LEU A 180 -8.31 5.65 8.38
C LEU A 180 -7.96 5.62 9.86
N ARG A 181 -7.92 6.78 10.52
CA ARG A 181 -7.71 6.84 11.97
C ARG A 181 -8.76 6.05 12.73
N GLY A 182 -10.04 6.11 12.31
CA GLY A 182 -11.11 5.33 12.91
C GLY A 182 -10.93 3.81 12.77
N LEU A 183 -10.28 3.35 11.71
CA LEU A 183 -9.97 1.93 11.48
C LEU A 183 -8.74 1.48 12.27
N ALA A 184 -7.71 2.31 12.37
CA ALA A 184 -6.48 2.01 13.10
C ALA A 184 -6.73 1.75 14.61
N VAL A 185 -7.81 2.29 15.18
CA VAL A 185 -8.21 2.02 16.57
C VAL A 185 -8.67 0.57 16.78
N LYS A 186 -9.10 -0.12 15.72
CA LYS A 186 -9.70 -1.45 15.83
C LYS A 186 -8.69 -2.59 15.69
N VAL A 187 -7.53 -2.36 15.09
CA VAL A 187 -6.55 -3.42 14.82
C VAL A 187 -5.11 -2.95 15.02
N SER A 188 -4.35 -3.75 15.77
CA SER A 188 -2.93 -3.53 16.07
C SER A 188 -2.05 -4.48 15.24
N ILE A 189 -1.23 -3.93 14.35
CA ILE A 189 -0.20 -4.69 13.62
C ILE A 189 0.76 -5.38 14.60
N ARG A 190 1.07 -4.70 15.71
CA ARG A 190 1.90 -5.25 16.78
C ARG A 190 1.28 -6.50 17.39
N ASP A 191 -0.03 -6.55 17.56
CA ASP A 191 -0.72 -7.70 18.14
C ASP A 191 -0.72 -8.88 17.17
N ILE A 192 -0.89 -8.62 15.87
CA ILE A 192 -0.74 -9.65 14.82
C ILE A 192 0.65 -10.28 14.88
N ILE A 193 1.71 -9.46 14.94
CA ILE A 193 3.10 -9.93 15.03
C ILE A 193 3.31 -10.74 16.31
N ASN A 194 3.00 -10.14 17.47
CA ASN A 194 3.25 -10.75 18.77
C ASN A 194 2.52 -12.08 18.97
N ASN A 195 1.27 -12.16 18.49
CA ASN A 195 0.49 -13.39 18.59
C ASN A 195 1.14 -14.51 17.77
N ARG A 196 1.52 -14.23 16.52
CA ARG A 196 2.15 -15.26 15.67
C ARG A 196 3.54 -15.66 16.18
N VAL A 197 4.33 -14.71 16.65
CA VAL A 197 5.65 -15.00 17.27
C VAL A 197 5.48 -15.92 18.47
N ARG A 198 4.53 -15.62 19.35
CA ARG A 198 4.26 -16.47 20.53
C ARG A 198 3.87 -17.90 20.15
N GLU A 199 3.07 -18.07 19.10
CA GLU A 199 2.69 -19.40 18.61
C GLU A 199 3.89 -20.17 18.07
N LEU A 200 4.73 -19.53 17.25
CA LEU A 200 5.90 -20.13 16.63
C LEU A 200 6.99 -20.48 17.66
N VAL A 201 7.23 -19.61 18.65
CA VAL A 201 8.17 -19.88 19.75
C VAL A 201 7.71 -21.09 20.56
N ARG A 202 6.42 -21.16 20.93
CA ARG A 202 5.86 -22.34 21.61
C ARG A 202 6.01 -23.62 20.79
N GLU A 203 5.81 -23.54 19.48
CA GLU A 203 6.03 -24.67 18.57
C GLU A 203 7.51 -25.09 18.55
N PHE A 204 8.43 -24.13 18.57
CA PHE A 204 9.88 -24.37 18.56
C PHE A 204 10.34 -25.04 19.86
N ASP A 205 9.93 -24.50 21.01
CA ASP A 205 10.23 -25.09 22.33
C ASP A 205 9.67 -26.51 22.45
N ALA A 206 8.46 -26.74 21.92
CA ALA A 206 7.87 -28.08 21.90
C ALA A 206 8.70 -29.07 21.08
N ARG A 207 9.30 -28.64 19.95
CA ARG A 207 10.19 -29.47 19.11
C ARG A 207 11.53 -29.78 19.79
N LEU A 208 12.07 -28.87 20.61
CA LEU A 208 13.31 -29.09 21.37
C LEU A 208 13.12 -30.04 22.55
N ASN A 209 11.92 -30.12 23.10
CA ASN A 209 11.57 -30.98 24.24
C ASN A 209 10.99 -32.35 23.83
N ILE A 210 11.11 -32.72 22.56
CA ILE A 210 10.80 -34.09 22.10
C ILE A 210 12.01 -34.97 22.47
N PRO A 211 11.82 -36.05 23.27
CA PRO A 211 12.90 -36.94 23.70
C PRO A 211 13.59 -37.68 22.55
#